data_AF-A0A955YFC8-F1
#
_entry.id   AF-A0A955YFC8-F1
#
_cell.length_a   1.000
_cell.length_b   1.000
_cell.length_c   1.000
_cell.angle_alpha   90.00
_cell.angle_beta   90.00
_cell.angle_gamma   90.00
#
_symmetry.space_group_name_H-M   'P 1'
#
loop_
_entity.id
_entity.type
_entity.pdbx_description
1 polymer ?
#
loop_
_entity_poly.entity_id
_entity_poly.type
_entity_poly.pdbx_seq_one_letter_code
_entity_poly.pdbx_strand_id
1 'polypeptide(L)' 'MVRRIEGIDVQLTTPARTVADCFKHRSAVGLDVAIEALKDYRRQRAGSIDELMNAARVSRVHRVMRPYVESIA' A
#
# COMPACT_ATOMS: atom_id res chain seq x y z
N MET A 1 8.52 -0.08 -11.79
CA MET A 1 9.96 0.27 -11.73
C MET A 1 10.73 -1.03 -11.70
N VAL A 2 11.83 -1.17 -12.44
CA VAL A 2 12.65 -2.39 -12.42
C VAL A 2 13.88 -2.13 -11.56
N ARG A 3 14.24 -3.07 -10.69
CA ARG A 3 15.48 -3.04 -9.92
C ARG A 3 16.22 -4.37 -10.11
N ARG A 4 17.53 -4.28 -10.35
CA ARG A 4 18.37 -5.46 -10.46
C ARG A 4 18.79 -5.95 -9.07
N ILE A 5 18.47 -7.20 -8.76
CA ILE A 5 18.82 -7.89 -7.50
C ILE A 5 19.51 -9.20 -7.89
N GLU A 6 20.74 -9.41 -7.44
CA GLU A 6 21.55 -10.60 -7.76
C GLU A 6 21.65 -10.90 -9.28
N GLY A 7 21.70 -9.84 -10.10
CA GLY A 7 21.76 -9.96 -11.56
C GLY A 7 20.41 -10.18 -12.25
N ILE A 8 19.32 -10.35 -11.50
CA ILE A 8 17.96 -10.55 -12.02
C ILE A 8 17.18 -9.23 -11.98
N ASP A 9 16.50 -8.91 -13.07
CA ASP A 9 15.60 -7.75 -13.13
C ASP A 9 14.27 -8.06 -12.43
N VAL A 10 14.03 -7.39 -11.31
CA VAL A 10 12.83 -7.54 -10.48
C VAL A 10 11.91 -6.35 -10.65
N GLN A 11 10.64 -6.62 -10.97
CA GLN A 11 9.59 -5.60 -11.02
C GLN A 11 9.20 -5.19 -9.59
N LEU A 12 9.38 -3.91 -9.27
CA LEU A 12 8.98 -3.32 -8.01
C LEU A 12 7.66 -2.55 -8.15
N THR A 13 6.82 -2.72 -7.12
CA THR A 13 5.60 -1.94 -6.90
C THR A 13 5.94 -0.58 -6.28
N THR A 14 5.01 0.37 -6.38
CA THR A 14 5.09 1.64 -5.66
C THR A 14 4.71 1.44 -4.19
N PRO A 15 5.17 2.29 -3.26
CA PRO A 15 4.77 2.20 -1.85
C PRO A 15 3.24 2.22 -1.67
N ALA A 16 2.54 3.09 -2.40
CA ALA A 16 1.08 3.16 -2.40
C ALA A 16 0.41 1.82 -2.81
N ARG A 17 0.96 1.17 -3.84
CA ARG A 17 0.48 -0.14 -4.31
C ARG A 17 0.74 -1.23 -3.27
N THR A 18 1.91 -1.22 -2.62
CA THR A 18 2.24 -2.17 -1.56
C THR A 18 1.23 -2.09 -0.40
N VAL A 19 0.89 -0.88 0.07
CA VAL A 19 -0.15 -0.72 1.12
C VAL A 19 -1.49 -1.26 0.65
N ALA A 20 -1.91 -0.92 -0.59
CA ALA A 20 -3.17 -1.43 -1.14
C ALA A 20 -3.19 -2.97 -1.24
N ASP A 21 -2.07 -3.58 -1.60
CA ASP A 21 -1.92 -5.03 -1.66
C ASP A 21 -2.01 -5.67 -0.27
N CYS A 22 -1.47 -5.04 0.79
CA CYS A 22 -1.67 -5.50 2.17
C CYS A 22 -3.16 -5.54 2.55
N PHE A 23 -3.95 -4.51 2.20
CA PHE A 23 -5.40 -4.53 2.45
C PHE A 23 -6.14 -5.56 1.61
N LYS A 24 -5.70 -5.78 0.36
CA LYS A 24 -6.26 -6.77 -0.55
C LYS A 24 -6.07 -8.18 -0.04
N HIS A 25 -4.89 -8.46 0.52
CA HIS A 25 -4.48 -9.76 1.03
C HIS A 25 -4.50 -9.85 2.56
N ARG A 26 -5.26 -8.97 3.22
CA ARG A 26 -5.36 -8.90 4.70
C ARG A 26 -5.74 -10.22 5.39
N SER A 27 -6.41 -11.14 4.68
CA SER A 27 -6.71 -12.48 5.22
C SER A 27 -5.48 -13.38 5.33
N ALA A 28 -4.42 -13.11 4.56
CA ALA A 28 -3.15 -13.83 4.60
C ALA A 28 -2.11 -13.11 5.47
N VAL A 29 -2.02 -11.77 5.38
CA VAL A 29 -0.98 -11.00 6.08
C VAL A 29 -1.42 -10.45 7.44
N GLY A 30 -2.72 -10.41 7.74
CA GLY A 30 -3.27 -9.73 8.92
C GLY A 30 -3.74 -8.30 8.63
N LEU A 31 -4.84 -7.89 9.25
CA LEU A 31 -5.37 -6.52 9.12
C LEU A 31 -4.50 -5.50 9.86
N ASP A 32 -3.95 -5.88 11.01
CA ASP A 32 -2.97 -5.12 11.78
C ASP A 32 -1.73 -4.78 10.94
N VAL A 33 -1.20 -5.75 10.20
CA VAL A 33 -0.07 -5.53 9.26
C VAL A 33 -0.45 -4.53 8.16
N ALA A 34 -1.65 -4.63 7.60
CA ALA A 34 -2.12 -3.67 6.60
C ALA A 34 -2.27 -2.24 7.17
N ILE A 35 -2.73 -2.12 8.41
CA ILE A 35 -2.83 -0.84 9.12
C ILE A 35 -1.44 -0.27 9.43
N GLU A 36 -0.49 -1.09 9.89
CA GLU A 36 0.87 -0.63 10.13
C GLU A 36 1.57 -0.20 8.84
N ALA A 37 1.38 -0.92 7.73
CA ALA A 37 1.88 -0.49 6.42
C ALA A 37 1.32 0.88 6.01
N LEU A 38 0.04 1.15 6.28
CA LEU A 38 -0.59 2.45 6.03
C LEU A 38 0.02 3.55 6.91
N LYS A 39 0.18 3.31 8.21
CA LYS A 39 0.82 4.27 9.13
C LYS A 39 2.27 4.55 8.74
N ASP A 40 2.99 3.52 8.33
CA ASP A 40 4.38 3.63 7.90
C ASP A 40 4.52 4.43 6.61
N TYR A 41 3.64 4.20 5.62
CA TYR A 41 3.56 5.02 4.41
C TYR A 41 3.37 6.52 4.72
N ARG A 42 2.50 6.84 5.69
CA ARG A 42 2.29 8.22 6.17
C ARG A 42 3.50 8.77 6.91
N ARG A 43 4.08 7.99 7.83
CA ARG A 43 5.24 8.37 8.65
C ARG A 43 6.47 8.67 7.80
N GLN A 44 6.74 7.83 6.80
CA GLN A 44 7.88 7.98 5.89
C GLN A 44 7.65 9.02 4.79
N ARG A 45 6.45 9.61 4.70
CA ARG A 45 6.05 10.49 3.57
C ARG A 45 6.33 9.84 2.22
N ALA A 46 6.04 8.54 2.10
CA ALA A 46 6.37 7.71 0.94
C ALA A 46 5.54 8.02 -0.32
N GLY A 47 4.61 8.97 -0.23
CA GLY A 47 3.79 9.50 -1.31
C GLY A 47 2.58 10.26 -0.77
N SER A 48 1.69 10.68 -1.66
CA SER A 48 0.47 11.41 -1.31
C SER A 48 -0.69 10.47 -0.92
N ILE A 49 -1.72 11.02 -0.27
CA ILE A 49 -2.98 10.30 -0.01
C ILE A 49 -3.74 10.03 -1.32
N ASP A 50 -3.66 10.93 -2.31
CA ASP A 50 -4.30 10.71 -3.60
C ASP A 50 -3.69 9.53 -4.36
N GLU A 51 -2.36 9.39 -4.34
CA GLU A 51 -1.67 8.21 -4.89
C GLU A 51 -2.10 6.93 -4.19
N LEU A 52 -2.21 6.97 -2.86
CA LEU A 52 -2.68 5.84 -2.06
C LEU A 52 -4.13 5.45 -2.41
N MET A 53 -5.02 6.44 -2.49
CA MET A 53 -6.43 6.21 -2.82
C MET A 53 -6.62 5.80 -4.28
N ASN A 54 -5.78 6.27 -5.20
CA ASN A 54 -5.73 5.78 -6.57
C ASN A 54 -5.29 4.31 -6.62
N ALA A 55 -4.20 3.96 -5.93
CA ALA A 55 -3.75 2.57 -5.82
C ALA A 55 -4.83 1.66 -5.20
N ALA A 56 -5.57 2.16 -4.21
CA ALA A 56 -6.69 1.45 -3.60
C ALA A 56 -7.85 1.20 -4.59
N ARG A 57 -8.13 2.13 -5.51
CA ARG A 57 -9.14 1.96 -6.57
C ARG A 57 -8.70 0.92 -7.59
N VAL A 58 -7.46 1.05 -8.10
CA VAL A 58 -6.87 0.09 -9.05
C VAL A 58 -6.86 -1.32 -8.46
N SER A 59 -6.57 -1.43 -7.17
CA SER A 59 -6.51 -2.71 -6.45
C SER A 59 -7.86 -3.20 -5.92
N ARG A 60 -8.95 -2.45 -6.17
CA ARG A 60 -10.35 -2.75 -5.77
C ARG A 60 -10.59 -2.86 -4.26
N VAL A 61 -9.78 -2.16 -3.47
CA VAL A 61 -9.85 -2.13 -2.00
C VAL A 61 -10.22 -0.77 -1.43
N HIS A 62 -10.51 0.23 -2.28
CA HIS A 62 -10.85 1.60 -1.86
C HIS A 62 -11.89 1.67 -0.73
N ARG A 63 -13.01 0.93 -0.81
CA ARG A 63 -14.05 0.95 0.25
C ARG A 63 -13.55 0.38 1.58
N VAL A 64 -12.68 -0.63 1.53
CA VAL A 64 -12.08 -1.24 2.73
C VAL A 64 -11.05 -0.29 3.34
N MET A 65 -10.23 0.35 2.50
CA MET A 65 -9.15 1.23 2.95
C MET A 65 -9.64 2.59 3.46
N ARG A 66 -10.68 3.16 2.85
CA ARG A 66 -11.16 4.52 3.12
C ARG A 66 -11.28 4.86 4.62
N PRO A 67 -11.97 4.07 5.47
CA PRO A 67 -12.10 4.43 6.89
C PRO A 67 -10.75 4.48 7.62
N TYR A 68 -9.79 3.64 7.24
CA TYR A 68 -8.46 3.65 7.85
C TYR A 68 -7.64 4.85 7.38
N VAL A 69 -7.72 5.21 6.10
CA VAL A 69 -7.05 6.39 5.56
C VAL A 69 -7.60 7.67 6.18
N GLU A 70 -8.92 7.79 6.33
CA GLU A 70 -9.58 8.92 6.99
C GLU A 70 -9.18 9.05 8.47
N SER A 71 -8.89 7.93 9.14
CA SER A 71 -8.48 7.93 10.56
C SER A 71 -7.05 8.43 10.81
N ILE A 72 -6.19 8.43 9.79
CA ILE A 72 -4.78 8.82 9.90
C ILE A 72 -4.42 10.08 9.08
N ALA A 73 -5.42 10.65 8.39
CA ALA A 73 -5.26 11.83 7.54
C ALA A 73 -4.94 13.07 8.38
#